data_AF-A0A7C5HA98-F1
#
_entry.id   AF-A0A7C5HA98-F1
#
_cell.length_a   1.000
_cell.length_b   1.000
_cell.length_c   1.000
_cell.angle_alpha   90.00
_cell.angle_beta   90.00
_cell.angle_gamma   90.00
#
_symmetry.space_group_name_H-M   'P 1'
#
loop_
_entity.id
_entity.type
_entity.pdbx_description
1 polymer ?
#
loop_
_entity_poly.entity_id
_entity_poly.type
_entity_poly.pdbx_seq_one_letter_code
_entity_poly.pdbx_strand_id
1 'polypeptide(L)'
;MEEQINELESALDSFQETTRRDALQRLHELAIKHGLYPEPRPYVNLHCHTFYSYSAYGYSPSKFAWLARRRGLMVAGIVDFDVLDGMEEFLWAGELLGLRTVVSLETRVFVPEFETRVINSPGEPGVAYHMGVGFTTPPRT
;
A
#
# COMPACT_ATOMS: atom_id res chain seq x y z
N MET A 1 -10.18 23.42 9.07
CA MET A 1 -9.12 22.42 9.32
C MET A 1 -9.59 21.04 8.89
N GLU A 2 -10.68 20.53 9.46
CA GLU A 2 -11.23 19.21 9.09
C GLU A 2 -11.64 19.13 7.61
N GLU A 3 -12.33 20.15 7.09
CA GLU A 3 -12.66 20.28 5.67
C GLU A 3 -11.41 20.22 4.77
N GLN A 4 -10.38 21.01 5.10
CA GLN A 4 -9.10 21.01 4.38
C GLN A 4 -8.40 19.64 4.43
N ILE A 5 -8.44 18.95 5.57
CA ILE A 5 -7.89 17.59 5.69
C ILE A 5 -8.67 16.64 4.80
N ASN A 6 -10.00 16.70 4.80
CA ASN A 6 -10.84 15.83 3.98
C ASN A 6 -10.62 16.05 2.48
N GLU A 7 -10.45 17.29 2.04
CA GLU A 7 -10.11 17.63 0.65
C GLU A 7 -8.77 17.02 0.25
N LEU A 8 -7.73 17.23 1.05
CA LEU A 8 -6.40 16.68 0.79
C LEU A 8 -6.40 15.15 0.85
N GLU A 9 -7.11 14.56 1.81
CA GLU A 9 -7.26 13.12 1.91
C GLU A 9 -7.97 12.54 0.68
N SER A 10 -8.95 13.24 0.12
CA SER A 10 -9.62 12.82 -1.12
C SER A 10 -8.69 12.94 -2.33
N ALA A 11 -7.83 13.98 -2.36
CA ALA A 11 -6.84 14.17 -3.42
C ALA A 11 -5.76 13.08 -3.45
N LEU A 12 -5.52 12.38 -2.34
CA LEU A 12 -4.60 11.23 -2.30
C LEU A 12 -5.04 10.07 -3.22
N ASP A 13 -6.31 9.97 -3.61
CA ASP A 13 -6.78 8.92 -4.53
C ASP A 13 -6.84 9.40 -5.99
N SER A 14 -6.29 10.58 -6.29
CA SER A 14 -6.17 11.08 -7.67
C SER A 14 -5.27 10.17 -8.52
N PHE A 15 -5.64 9.92 -9.78
CA PHE A 15 -4.74 9.22 -10.72
C PHE A 15 -3.52 10.04 -11.12
N GLN A 16 -3.52 11.36 -10.89
CA GLN A 16 -2.36 12.22 -11.14
C GLN A 16 -1.37 12.12 -9.98
N GLU A 17 -0.17 11.63 -10.25
CA GLU A 17 0.89 11.43 -9.24
C GLU A 17 1.25 12.73 -8.52
N THR A 18 1.38 13.84 -9.27
CA THR A 18 1.70 15.16 -8.71
C THR A 18 0.66 15.61 -7.67
N THR A 19 -0.62 15.44 -7.99
CA THR A 19 -1.73 15.75 -7.06
C THR A 19 -1.61 14.93 -5.78
N ARG A 20 -1.31 13.63 -5.87
CA ARG A 20 -1.15 12.77 -4.68
C ARG A 20 0.04 13.21 -3.83
N ARG A 21 1.19 13.47 -4.47
CA ARG A 21 2.41 13.91 -3.77
C ARG A 21 2.21 15.22 -3.02
N ASP A 22 1.65 16.22 -3.70
CA ASP A 22 1.38 17.54 -3.12
C ASP A 22 0.39 17.43 -1.95
N ALA A 23 -0.66 16.62 -2.11
CA ALA A 23 -1.63 16.39 -1.05
C ALA A 23 -0.99 15.72 0.17
N LEU A 24 -0.14 14.71 -0.03
CA LEU A 24 0.51 14.00 1.07
C LEU A 24 1.49 14.90 1.83
N GLN A 25 2.27 15.72 1.13
CA GLN A 25 3.18 16.68 1.75
C GLN A 25 2.42 17.69 2.62
N ARG A 26 1.34 18.28 2.09
CA ARG A 26 0.51 19.23 2.84
C ARG A 26 -0.17 18.58 4.05
N LEU A 27 -0.63 17.33 3.92
CA LEU A 27 -1.17 16.56 5.05
C LEU A 27 -0.11 16.30 6.11
N HIS A 28 1.11 15.96 5.70
CA HIS A 28 2.23 15.74 6.61
C HIS A 28 2.60 17.00 7.40
N GLU A 29 2.69 18.15 6.73
CA GLU A 29 2.93 19.45 7.37
C GLU A 29 1.84 19.80 8.40
N LEU A 30 0.57 19.64 8.02
CA LEU A 30 -0.56 19.85 8.93
C LEU A 30 -0.51 18.88 10.12
N ALA A 31 -0.14 17.62 9.87
CA ALA A 31 -0.03 16.62 10.93
C ALA A 31 1.06 16.93 11.94
N ILE A 32 2.23 17.40 11.50
CA ILE A 32 3.29 17.86 12.40
C ILE A 32 2.84 19.08 13.18
N LYS A 33 2.33 20.10 12.48
CA LYS A 33 1.93 21.38 13.09
C LYS A 33 0.87 21.21 14.18
N HIS A 34 -0.06 20.29 13.99
CA HIS A 34 -1.21 20.09 14.86
C HIS A 34 -1.14 18.81 15.71
N GLY A 35 -0.03 18.06 15.67
CA GLY A 35 0.14 16.84 16.45
C GLY A 35 -0.87 15.73 16.12
N LEU A 36 -1.17 15.54 14.82
CA LEU A 36 -2.20 14.58 14.37
C LEU A 36 -1.72 13.12 14.32
N TYR A 37 -0.42 12.91 14.56
CA TYR A 37 0.18 11.60 14.55
C TYR A 37 0.15 10.97 15.94
N PRO A 38 -0.51 9.82 16.11
CA PRO A 38 -0.38 9.07 17.35
C PRO A 38 1.00 8.43 17.44
N GLU A 39 1.39 8.07 18.67
CA GLU A 39 2.49 7.15 18.91
C GLU A 39 2.24 5.82 18.20
N PRO A 40 3.24 5.25 17.51
CA PRO A 40 3.11 3.95 16.86
C PRO A 40 2.76 2.87 17.89
N ARG A 41 1.69 2.12 17.61
CA ARG A 41 1.30 0.92 18.34
C ARG A 41 1.87 -0.30 17.62
N PRO A 42 2.06 -1.45 18.29
CA PRO A 42 2.56 -2.68 17.67
C PRO A 42 1.55 -3.35 16.72
N TYR A 43 0.85 -2.54 15.91
CA TYR A 43 -0.05 -2.98 14.87
C TYR A 43 0.69 -3.00 13.54
N VAL A 44 0.52 -4.11 12.85
CA VAL A 44 1.18 -4.40 11.58
C VAL A 44 0.10 -4.81 10.59
N ASN A 45 0.08 -4.17 9.43
CA ASN A 45 -0.72 -4.61 8.30
C ASN A 45 0.17 -4.65 7.06
N LEU A 46 0.54 -5.84 6.61
CA LEU A 46 1.43 -6.03 5.46
C LEU A 46 0.71 -6.44 4.18
N HIS A 47 -0.62 -6.58 4.22
CA HIS A 47 -1.40 -7.14 3.13
C HIS A 47 -2.51 -6.17 2.74
N CYS A 48 -2.14 -5.10 2.04
CA CYS A 48 -3.10 -4.16 1.44
C CYS A 48 -2.91 -4.09 -0.08
N HIS A 49 -4.02 -4.23 -0.81
CA HIS A 49 -4.08 -3.97 -2.25
C HIS A 49 -4.36 -2.49 -2.51
N THR A 50 -3.58 -1.87 -3.38
CA THR A 50 -3.79 -0.50 -3.84
C THR A 50 -4.58 -0.49 -5.15
N PHE A 51 -4.93 0.69 -5.65
CA PHE A 51 -5.57 0.86 -6.96
C PHE A 51 -4.78 0.33 -8.16
N TYR A 52 -3.51 -0.08 -7.99
CA TYR A 52 -2.73 -0.81 -9.00
C TYR A 52 -3.15 -2.29 -9.07
N SER A 53 -3.99 -2.77 -8.15
CA SER A 53 -4.52 -4.13 -8.14
C SER A 53 -5.98 -4.16 -7.65
N TYR A 54 -6.43 -5.32 -7.14
CA TYR A 54 -7.79 -5.54 -6.66
C TYR A 54 -8.00 -4.90 -5.26
N SER A 55 -8.15 -3.58 -5.22
CA SER A 55 -8.43 -2.84 -3.97
C SER A 55 -9.92 -2.80 -3.64
N ALA A 56 -10.28 -3.19 -2.41
CA ALA A 56 -11.66 -3.07 -1.91
C ALA A 56 -12.11 -1.60 -1.71
N TYR A 57 -11.16 -0.68 -1.53
CA TYR A 57 -11.44 0.73 -1.19
C TYR A 57 -10.90 1.72 -2.24
N GLY A 58 -10.20 1.23 -3.27
CA GLY A 58 -9.63 2.07 -4.33
C GLY A 58 -8.50 2.98 -3.86
N TYR A 59 -7.83 2.65 -2.75
CA TYR A 59 -6.79 3.51 -2.19
C TYR A 59 -5.53 3.52 -3.04
N SER A 60 -4.94 4.69 -3.25
CA SER A 60 -3.57 4.81 -3.73
C SER A 60 -2.56 4.34 -2.66
N PRO A 61 -1.29 4.07 -3.06
CA PRO A 61 -0.21 3.82 -2.10
C PRO A 61 -0.07 4.95 -1.07
N SER A 62 -0.11 6.21 -1.50
CA SER A 62 -0.01 7.37 -0.59
C SER A 62 -1.18 7.45 0.39
N LYS A 63 -2.41 7.18 -0.07
CA LYS A 63 -3.60 7.14 0.79
C LYS A 63 -3.46 6.09 1.87
N PHE A 64 -3.06 4.86 1.51
CA PHE A 64 -2.87 3.79 2.48
C PHE A 64 -1.77 4.14 3.49
N ALA A 65 -0.63 4.68 3.05
CA ALA A 65 0.46 5.11 3.93
C ALA A 65 0.01 6.19 4.93
N TRP A 66 -0.69 7.23 4.45
CA TRP A 66 -1.26 8.29 5.31
C TRP A 66 -2.21 7.72 6.36
N LEU A 67 -3.14 6.88 5.93
CA LEU A 67 -4.14 6.25 6.78
C LEU A 67 -3.52 5.31 7.82
N ALA A 68 -2.48 4.57 7.44
CA ALA A 68 -1.72 3.73 8.35
C ALA A 68 -1.00 4.57 9.42
N ARG A 69 -0.34 5.65 9.00
CA ARG A 69 0.35 6.58 9.91
C ARG A 69 -0.62 7.25 10.88
N ARG A 70 -1.78 7.73 10.40
CA ARG A 70 -2.85 8.35 11.21
C ARG A 70 -3.48 7.39 12.21
N ARG A 71 -3.51 6.08 11.91
CA ARG A 71 -4.01 5.04 12.82
C ARG A 71 -2.94 4.51 13.78
N GLY A 72 -1.69 4.95 13.63
CA GLY A 72 -0.58 4.54 14.49
C GLY A 72 -0.12 3.11 14.25
N LEU A 73 -0.12 2.65 12.98
CA LEU A 73 0.55 1.40 12.63
C LEU A 73 2.06 1.56 12.80
N MET A 74 2.72 0.51 13.29
CA MET A 74 4.18 0.44 13.35
C MET A 74 4.77 0.07 12.01
N VAL A 75 4.11 -0.82 11.26
CA VAL A 75 4.53 -1.26 9.92
C VAL A 75 3.31 -1.37 9.02
N ALA A 76 3.43 -0.85 7.79
CA ALA A 76 2.42 -0.98 6.75
C ALA A 76 3.04 -1.63 5.50
N GLY A 77 2.26 -2.44 4.79
CA GLY A 77 2.73 -3.06 3.55
C GLY A 77 1.66 -3.15 2.48
N ILE A 78 2.10 -2.97 1.24
CA ILE A 78 1.29 -3.19 0.05
C ILE A 78 1.67 -4.50 -0.61
N VAL A 79 0.69 -5.14 -1.26
CA VAL A 79 0.87 -6.38 -2.01
C VAL A 79 0.00 -6.31 -3.26
N ASP A 80 0.50 -5.64 -4.29
CA ASP A 80 -0.25 -5.53 -5.53
C ASP A 80 -0.11 -6.80 -6.38
N PHE A 81 -1.15 -7.11 -7.13
CA PHE A 81 -1.28 -8.34 -7.89
C PHE A 81 -0.56 -8.22 -9.24
N ASP A 82 0.42 -9.10 -9.49
CA ASP A 82 1.24 -9.16 -10.70
C ASP A 82 2.08 -7.90 -11.03
N VAL A 83 2.07 -6.87 -10.18
CA VAL A 83 2.71 -5.57 -10.46
C VAL A 83 3.47 -4.99 -9.27
N LEU A 84 4.43 -4.09 -9.55
CA LEU A 84 5.17 -3.30 -8.56
C LEU A 84 4.99 -1.78 -8.75
N ASP A 85 4.00 -1.35 -9.54
CA ASP A 85 3.78 0.04 -9.93
C ASP A 85 3.57 0.99 -8.73
N GLY A 86 3.05 0.48 -7.61
CA GLY A 86 2.88 1.25 -6.37
C GLY A 86 4.14 1.40 -5.51
N MET A 87 5.23 0.72 -5.85
CA MET A 87 6.40 0.60 -4.98
C MET A 87 7.09 1.92 -4.71
N GLU A 88 7.45 2.68 -5.76
CA GLU A 88 8.20 3.92 -5.60
C GLU A 88 7.40 4.96 -4.81
N GLU A 89 6.09 5.06 -5.09
CA GLU A 89 5.17 5.93 -4.35
C GLU A 89 5.06 5.52 -2.88
N PHE A 90 4.89 4.21 -2.60
CA PHE A 90 4.71 3.74 -1.23
C PHE A 90 5.96 3.89 -0.37
N LEU A 91 7.13 3.61 -0.93
CA LEU A 91 8.41 3.78 -0.24
C LEU A 91 8.67 5.26 0.05
N TRP A 92 8.44 6.14 -0.94
CA TRP A 92 8.53 7.58 -0.76
C TRP A 92 7.57 8.10 0.32
N ALA A 93 6.31 7.65 0.30
CA ALA A 93 5.32 8.03 1.30
C ALA A 93 5.71 7.53 2.70
N GLY A 94 6.28 6.33 2.80
CA GLY A 94 6.82 5.78 4.05
C GLY A 94 7.92 6.65 4.63
N GLU A 95 8.89 7.04 3.80
CA GLU A 95 9.99 7.93 4.20
C GLU A 95 9.49 9.29 4.67
N LEU A 96 8.61 9.93 3.89
CA LEU A 96 8.01 11.23 4.25
C LEU A 96 7.28 11.17 5.60
N LEU A 97 6.49 10.11 5.84
CA LEU A 97 5.63 10.01 7.01
C LEU A 97 6.34 9.44 8.26
N GLY A 98 7.58 8.97 8.12
CA GLY A 98 8.26 8.19 9.15
C GLY A 98 7.56 6.85 9.45
N LEU A 99 6.95 6.24 8.44
CA LEU A 99 6.25 4.95 8.52
C LEU A 99 7.15 3.84 7.97
N ARG A 100 7.30 2.74 8.71
CA ARG A 100 8.03 1.57 8.20
C ARG A 100 7.17 0.88 7.14
N THR A 101 7.68 0.81 5.92
CA THR A 101 6.96 0.27 4.77
C THR A 101 7.56 -1.04 4.28
N VAL A 102 6.71 -1.93 3.78
CA VAL A 102 7.09 -3.17 3.08
C VAL A 102 6.34 -3.23 1.76
N VAL A 103 7.05 -3.44 0.65
CA VAL A 103 6.43 -3.67 -0.66
C VAL A 103 6.54 -5.16 -0.99
N SER A 104 5.41 -5.72 -1.38
CA SER A 104 5.26 -7.12 -1.77
C SER A 104 4.53 -7.18 -3.11
N LEU A 105 4.59 -8.35 -3.75
CA LEU A 105 3.84 -8.69 -4.94
C LEU A 105 3.19 -10.04 -4.71
N GLU A 106 1.92 -10.16 -5.05
CA GLU A 106 1.20 -11.43 -5.09
C GLU A 106 0.97 -11.80 -6.55
N THR A 107 1.25 -13.04 -6.91
CA THR A 107 1.03 -13.56 -8.26
C THR A 107 0.46 -14.97 -8.19
N ARG A 108 0.06 -15.53 -9.33
CA ARG A 108 -0.37 -16.91 -9.47
C ARG A 108 0.70 -17.75 -10.11
N VAL A 109 0.98 -18.89 -9.51
CA VAL A 109 1.84 -19.94 -10.05
C VAL A 109 1.03 -21.21 -10.26
N PHE A 110 1.41 -22.00 -11.26
CA PHE A 110 0.87 -23.33 -11.44
C PHE A 110 1.79 -24.37 -10.77
N VAL A 111 1.22 -25.27 -9.98
CA VAL A 111 1.92 -26.33 -9.24
C VAL A 111 1.45 -27.68 -9.79
N PRO A 112 2.21 -28.32 -10.71
CA PRO A 112 1.80 -29.52 -11.43
C PRO A 112 1.40 -30.69 -10.52
N GLU A 113 2.08 -30.86 -9.39
CA GLU A 113 1.81 -31.91 -8.40
C GLU A 113 0.41 -31.82 -7.78
N PHE A 114 -0.25 -30.66 -7.93
CA PHE A 114 -1.58 -30.39 -7.42
C PHE A 114 -2.57 -30.02 -8.54
N GLU A 115 -2.31 -30.40 -9.78
CA GLU A 115 -3.15 -30.04 -10.95
C GLU A 115 -4.64 -30.38 -10.79
N THR A 116 -4.98 -31.37 -9.95
CA THR A 116 -6.37 -31.80 -9.68
C THR A 116 -6.97 -31.22 -8.40
N ARG A 117 -6.23 -30.40 -7.65
CA ARG A 117 -6.62 -29.89 -6.33
C ARG A 117 -6.72 -28.38 -6.32
N VAL A 118 -7.78 -27.87 -5.71
CA VAL A 118 -7.88 -26.46 -5.33
C VAL A 118 -7.02 -26.24 -4.08
N ILE A 119 -6.10 -25.28 -4.14
CA ILE A 119 -5.11 -25.02 -3.07
C ILE A 119 -5.53 -23.77 -2.28
N ASN A 120 -5.22 -22.59 -2.81
CA ASN A 120 -5.57 -21.30 -2.23
C ASN A 120 -6.16 -20.33 -3.27
N SER A 121 -6.18 -20.69 -4.56
CA SER A 121 -6.94 -19.97 -5.59
C SER A 121 -8.33 -20.61 -5.79
N PRO A 122 -9.43 -19.95 -5.40
CA PRO A 122 -10.77 -20.54 -5.47
C PRO A 122 -11.19 -20.90 -6.90
N GLY A 123 -11.56 -22.16 -7.10
CA GLY A 123 -12.05 -22.65 -8.40
C GLY A 123 -10.97 -22.89 -9.46
N GLU A 124 -9.68 -22.74 -9.11
CA GLU A 124 -8.56 -22.94 -10.03
C GLU A 124 -7.66 -24.11 -9.55
N PRO A 125 -7.93 -25.37 -9.98
CA PRO A 125 -7.06 -26.51 -9.65
C PRO A 125 -5.62 -26.30 -10.13
N GLY A 126 -4.65 -26.67 -9.29
CA GLY A 126 -3.22 -26.51 -9.56
C GLY A 126 -2.70 -25.08 -9.46
N VAL A 127 -3.55 -24.07 -9.28
CA VAL A 127 -3.13 -22.67 -9.15
C VAL A 127 -2.94 -22.32 -7.67
N ALA A 128 -1.77 -21.74 -7.36
CA ALA A 128 -1.46 -21.20 -6.05
C ALA A 128 -1.12 -19.71 -6.12
N TYR A 129 -1.61 -18.91 -5.16
CA TYR A 129 -1.05 -17.58 -4.91
C TYR A 129 0.35 -17.72 -4.31
N HIS A 130 1.28 -16.96 -4.87
CA HIS A 130 2.68 -16.89 -4.45
C HIS A 130 3.05 -15.44 -4.19
N MET A 131 3.76 -15.18 -3.09
CA MET A 131 4.12 -13.84 -2.67
C MET A 131 5.64 -13.65 -2.66
N GLY A 132 6.09 -12.59 -3.33
CA GLY A 132 7.40 -11.99 -3.07
C GLY A 132 7.25 -10.86 -2.06
N VAL A 133 8.16 -10.76 -1.09
CA VAL A 133 8.07 -9.76 -0.01
C VAL A 133 9.42 -9.05 0.14
N GLY A 134 9.38 -7.74 0.36
CA GLY A 134 10.57 -6.93 0.64
C GLY A 134 11.26 -6.38 -0.60
N PHE A 135 10.49 -6.04 -1.63
CA PHE A 135 11.04 -5.36 -2.81
C PHE A 135 11.44 -3.92 -2.45
N THR A 136 12.66 -3.53 -2.80
CA THR A 136 13.19 -2.18 -2.54
C THR A 136 13.61 -1.46 -3.82
N THR A 137 13.64 -2.15 -4.95
CA THR A 137 14.02 -1.61 -6.26
C THR A 137 13.25 -2.32 -7.37
N PRO A 138 12.94 -1.65 -8.49
CA PRO A 138 12.30 -2.31 -9.62
C PRO A 138 13.18 -3.43 -10.20
N PRO A 139 12.58 -4.44 -10.88
CA PRO A 139 13.34 -5.40 -11.64
C PRO A 139 14.22 -4.69 -12.68
N ARG A 140 15.47 -5.14 -12.84
CA ARG A 140 16.33 -4.65 -13.92
C ARG A 140 15.89 -5.32 -15.22
N THR A 141 15.61 -4.49 -16.23
CA THR A 141 15.40 -4.92 -17.62
C THR A 141 16.72 -5.11 -18.33
#